data_AF-E4WZQ6-F1
#
_entry.id   AF-E4WZQ6-F1
#
_cell.length_a   1.000
_cell.length_b   1.000
_cell.length_c   1.000
_cell.angle_alpha   90.00
_cell.angle_beta   90.00
_cell.angle_gamma   90.00
#
_symmetry.space_group_name_H-M   'P 1'
#
loop_
_entity.id
_entity.type
_entity.pdbx_description
1 polymer ?
#
loop_
_entity_poly.entity_id
_entity_poly.type
_entity_poly.pdbx_seq_one_letter_code
_entity_poly.pdbx_strand_id
1 'polypeptide(L)'
;MSEKVPSISIQNLRHSPEERNKLLKGLTQVGFLYICDHGVPASITERVKKVSPDVFLADKWERQKISQWREGKLSYGDIYNEKDERVVNEKSDVKLDKKEIDETFFDYISEMYRIGETLVYWIEKVLGLKNGALSQAYGSDPILVQVRILKFIAGLAKKCTALFTRLLC
;
A
#
# COMPACT_ATOMS: atom_id res chain seq x y z
N MET A 1 -4.54 3.41 -28.30
CA MET A 1 -4.03 2.25 -27.54
C MET A 1 -3.69 2.75 -26.14
N SER A 2 -4.20 2.15 -25.06
CA SER A 2 -3.78 2.56 -23.71
C SER A 2 -2.34 2.13 -23.50
N GLU A 3 -1.47 3.08 -23.17
CA GLU A 3 -0.07 2.78 -22.89
C GLU A 3 0.04 1.82 -21.68
N LYS A 4 0.88 0.80 -21.77
CA LYS A 4 1.00 -0.23 -20.72
C LYS A 4 1.69 0.40 -19.51
N VAL A 5 1.10 0.26 -18.32
CA VAL A 5 1.72 0.67 -17.06
C VAL A 5 3.08 -0.02 -16.92
N PRO A 6 4.19 0.72 -16.79
CA PRO A 6 5.52 0.13 -16.72
C PRO A 6 5.75 -0.53 -15.36
N SER A 7 6.49 -1.64 -15.37
CA SER A 7 7.02 -2.28 -14.16
C SER A 7 8.49 -1.89 -14.01
N ILE A 8 8.83 -1.38 -12.82
CA ILE A 8 10.13 -0.81 -12.47
C ILE A 8 10.77 -1.62 -11.36
N SER A 9 11.96 -2.14 -11.60
CA SER A 9 12.79 -2.84 -10.62
C SER A 9 13.63 -1.84 -9.82
N ILE A 10 13.33 -1.67 -8.53
CA ILE A 10 14.03 -0.68 -7.68
C ILE A 10 15.53 -0.97 -7.58
N GLN A 11 15.88 -2.25 -7.41
CA GLN A 11 17.27 -2.66 -7.30
C GLN A 11 18.08 -2.35 -8.56
N ASN A 12 17.44 -2.40 -9.73
CA ASN A 12 18.10 -2.15 -11.02
C ASN A 12 18.23 -0.67 -11.37
N LEU A 13 17.50 0.25 -10.73
CA LEU A 13 17.58 1.69 -11.01
C LEU A 13 19.00 2.27 -10.88
N ARG A 14 19.82 1.68 -10.01
CA ARG A 14 21.22 2.09 -9.84
C ARG A 14 22.08 1.77 -11.06
N HIS A 15 21.86 0.64 -11.69
CA HIS A 15 22.79 0.07 -12.67
C HIS A 15 22.26 0.10 -14.11
N SER A 16 20.95 0.23 -14.32
CA SER A 16 20.34 0.21 -15.65
C SER A 16 19.83 1.60 -16.07
N PRO A 17 20.48 2.23 -17.08
CA PRO A 17 19.92 3.39 -17.76
C PRO A 17 18.54 3.13 -18.37
N GLU A 18 18.30 1.92 -18.85
CA GLU A 18 17.03 1.50 -19.45
C GLU A 18 15.91 1.54 -18.41
N GLU A 19 16.17 1.05 -17.20
CA GLU A 19 15.22 1.06 -16.09
C GLU A 19 14.89 2.49 -15.64
N ARG A 20 15.90 3.38 -15.61
CA ARG A 20 15.69 4.82 -15.37
C ARG A 20 14.86 5.48 -16.46
N ASN A 21 15.06 5.11 -17.73
CA ASN A 21 14.26 5.60 -18.84
C ASN A 21 12.81 5.10 -18.76
N LYS A 22 12.57 3.86 -18.33
CA LYS A 22 11.21 3.36 -18.06
C LYS A 22 10.53 4.17 -16.97
N LEU A 23 11.24 4.47 -15.88
CA LEU A 23 10.73 5.30 -14.79
C LEU A 23 10.36 6.69 -15.30
N LEU A 24 11.27 7.37 -16.01
CA LEU A 24 11.01 8.70 -16.58
C LEU A 24 9.76 8.71 -17.49
N LYS A 25 9.64 7.73 -18.40
CA LYS A 25 8.46 7.59 -19.25
C LYS A 25 7.19 7.36 -18.44
N GLY A 26 7.25 6.45 -17.45
CA GLY A 26 6.10 6.17 -16.59
C GLY A 26 5.61 7.40 -15.83
N LEU A 27 6.52 8.24 -15.34
CA LEU A 27 6.20 9.49 -14.65
C LEU A 27 5.62 10.57 -15.59
N THR A 28 6.10 10.66 -16.83
CA THR A 28 5.76 11.77 -17.75
C THR A 28 4.65 11.46 -18.74
N GLN A 29 4.39 10.19 -19.03
CA GLN A 29 3.46 9.75 -20.08
C GLN A 29 2.27 8.96 -19.52
N VAL A 30 2.47 8.17 -18.45
CA VAL A 30 1.46 7.25 -17.93
C VAL A 30 0.83 7.74 -16.62
N GLY A 31 1.65 8.26 -15.69
CA GLY A 31 1.22 8.68 -14.35
C GLY A 31 1.05 7.55 -13.33
N PHE A 32 1.28 6.29 -13.73
CA PHE A 32 1.24 5.11 -12.86
C PHE A 32 2.43 4.18 -13.12
N LEU A 33 2.83 3.45 -12.10
CA LEU A 33 3.98 2.54 -12.10
C LEU A 33 3.65 1.27 -11.31
N TYR A 34 4.14 0.13 -11.75
CA TYR A 34 4.33 -1.06 -10.90
C TYR A 34 5.76 -1.11 -10.41
N ILE A 35 5.94 -1.55 -9.18
CA ILE A 35 7.27 -1.68 -8.58
C ILE A 35 7.53 -3.17 -8.34
N CYS A 36 8.63 -3.68 -8.88
CA CYS A 36 9.12 -5.04 -8.65
C CYS A 36 10.52 -5.01 -8.03
N ASP A 37 11.02 -6.18 -7.61
CA ASP A 37 12.31 -6.34 -6.91
C ASP A 37 12.52 -5.30 -5.81
N HIS A 38 11.44 -4.97 -5.10
CA HIS A 38 11.39 -3.84 -4.17
C HIS A 38 12.10 -4.11 -2.84
N GLY A 39 12.59 -5.35 -2.63
CA GLY A 39 13.38 -5.72 -1.46
C GLY A 39 12.59 -5.92 -0.17
N VAL A 40 11.25 -5.82 -0.20
CA VAL A 40 10.42 -6.13 0.98
C VAL A 40 10.47 -7.64 1.21
N PRO A 41 10.84 -8.10 2.42
CA PRO A 41 10.85 -9.51 2.74
C PRO A 41 9.48 -10.17 2.52
N ALA A 42 9.48 -11.35 1.88
CA ALA A 42 8.26 -12.12 1.64
C ALA A 42 7.51 -12.39 2.96
N SER A 43 8.23 -12.67 4.05
CA SER A 43 7.68 -12.92 5.39
C SER A 43 6.81 -11.78 5.91
N ILE A 44 7.15 -10.51 5.63
CA ILE A 44 6.33 -9.36 6.03
C ILE A 44 5.04 -9.34 5.21
N THR A 45 5.12 -9.53 3.89
CA THR A 45 3.93 -9.55 3.03
C THR A 45 3.00 -10.74 3.33
N GLU A 46 3.55 -11.89 3.71
CA GLU A 46 2.80 -13.08 4.11
C GLU A 46 2.07 -12.85 5.44
N ARG A 47 2.72 -12.22 6.43
CA ARG A 47 2.05 -11.82 7.68
C ARG A 47 0.88 -10.89 7.41
N VAL A 48 1.06 -9.86 6.57
CA VAL A 48 -0.06 -8.96 6.19
C VAL A 48 -1.20 -9.74 5.55
N LYS A 49 -0.90 -10.65 4.61
CA LYS A 49 -1.91 -11.51 3.96
C LYS A 49 -2.63 -12.43 4.94
N LYS A 50 -1.94 -12.89 5.99
CA LYS A 50 -2.49 -13.73 7.04
C LYS A 50 -3.45 -12.97 7.95
N VAL A 51 -3.07 -11.78 8.42
CA VAL A 51 -3.86 -11.03 9.43
C VAL A 51 -4.98 -10.19 8.81
N SER A 52 -4.82 -9.74 7.56
CA SER A 52 -5.79 -8.86 6.89
C SER A 52 -7.21 -9.44 6.76
N PRO A 53 -7.40 -10.73 6.40
CA PRO A 53 -8.72 -11.32 6.29
C PRO A 53 -9.49 -11.30 7.61
N ASP A 54 -8.81 -11.60 8.73
CA ASP A 54 -9.44 -11.66 10.05
C ASP A 54 -9.96 -10.29 10.47
N VAL A 55 -9.22 -9.21 10.17
CA VAL A 55 -9.70 -7.83 10.38
C VAL A 55 -11.04 -7.58 9.68
N PHE A 56 -11.27 -8.12 8.48
CA PHE A 56 -12.53 -7.95 7.75
C PHE A 56 -13.62 -8.98 8.07
N LEU A 57 -13.29 -10.04 8.81
CA LEU A 57 -14.24 -11.05 9.25
C LEU A 57 -14.73 -10.78 10.68
N ALA A 58 -13.88 -10.18 11.52
CA ALA A 58 -14.25 -9.73 12.85
C ALA A 58 -15.42 -8.74 12.78
N ASP A 59 -16.33 -8.80 13.75
CA ASP A 59 -17.46 -7.87 13.82
C ASP A 59 -17.02 -6.41 14.11
N LYS A 60 -17.93 -5.46 13.91
CA LYS A 60 -17.69 -4.03 14.16
C LYS A 60 -17.09 -3.75 15.54
N TRP A 61 -17.56 -4.43 16.59
CA TRP A 61 -17.11 -4.19 17.96
C TRP A 61 -15.68 -4.68 18.18
N GLU A 62 -15.35 -5.85 17.63
CA GLU A 62 -14.01 -6.40 17.65
C GLU A 62 -13.03 -5.53 16.86
N ARG A 63 -13.41 -5.02 15.68
CA ARG A 63 -12.59 -4.08 14.90
C ARG A 63 -12.36 -2.76 15.63
N GLN A 64 -13.38 -2.22 16.31
CA GLN A 64 -13.26 -0.99 17.10
C GLN A 64 -12.23 -1.13 18.23
N LYS A 65 -11.95 -2.33 18.71
CA LYS A 65 -10.91 -2.56 19.72
C LYS A 65 -9.50 -2.28 19.20
N ILE A 66 -9.27 -2.29 17.88
CA ILE A 66 -8.00 -1.89 17.26
C ILE A 66 -7.78 -0.39 17.45
N SER A 67 -8.78 0.45 17.13
CA SER A 67 -8.66 1.92 17.30
C SER A 67 -8.57 2.35 18.75
N GLN A 68 -9.08 1.54 19.68
CA GLN A 68 -8.99 1.79 21.12
C GLN A 68 -7.68 1.30 21.74
N TRP A 69 -6.81 0.62 20.98
CA TRP A 69 -5.59 0.08 21.54
C TRP A 69 -4.53 1.17 21.72
N ARG A 70 -4.38 1.61 22.97
CA ARG A 70 -3.54 2.75 23.36
C ARG A 70 -2.04 2.54 23.19
N GLU A 71 -1.59 1.29 23.12
CA GLU A 71 -0.17 0.98 22.92
C GLU A 71 0.17 0.79 21.43
N GLY A 72 -0.85 0.69 20.58
CA GLY A 72 -0.69 0.56 19.14
C GLY A 72 -0.26 1.87 18.49
N LYS A 73 0.48 1.76 17.39
CA LYS A 73 0.96 2.88 16.58
C LYS A 73 0.02 3.19 15.40
N LEU A 74 -0.99 2.34 15.18
CA LEU A 74 -1.95 2.47 14.09
C LEU A 74 -3.28 3.06 14.57
N SER A 75 -3.86 3.92 13.73
CA SER A 75 -5.26 4.32 13.85
C SER A 75 -6.12 3.51 12.88
N TYR A 76 -7.15 2.85 13.40
CA TYR A 76 -8.17 2.20 12.58
C TYR A 76 -9.30 3.19 12.29
N GLY A 77 -9.50 3.51 11.01
CA GLY A 77 -10.60 4.33 10.52
C GLY A 77 -11.43 3.51 9.55
N ASP A 78 -12.74 3.48 9.78
CA ASP A 78 -13.66 2.74 8.93
C ASP A 78 -14.43 3.69 8.01
N ILE A 79 -14.52 3.36 6.73
CA ILE A 79 -15.37 4.07 5.76
C ILE A 79 -16.56 3.15 5.43
N TYR A 80 -17.26 2.65 6.46
CA TYR A 80 -18.58 2.07 6.27
C TYR A 80 -19.62 3.20 6.30
N ASN A 81 -20.23 3.46 5.15
CA ASN A 81 -21.55 4.08 5.17
C ASN A 81 -22.52 3.06 5.75
N GLU A 82 -23.26 3.42 6.81
CA GLU A 82 -24.29 2.56 7.44
C GLU A 82 -25.34 2.03 6.44
N LYS A 83 -25.41 2.61 5.24
CA LYS A 83 -26.31 2.23 4.14
C LYS A 83 -25.74 1.16 3.20
N ASP A 84 -24.46 0.79 3.29
CA ASP A 84 -23.90 -0.33 2.53
C ASP A 84 -24.00 -1.62 3.37
N GLU A 85 -25.24 -2.08 3.58
CA GLU A 85 -25.60 -3.39 4.17
C GLU A 85 -25.19 -4.58 3.27
N ARG A 86 -24.15 -4.44 2.45
CA ARG A 86 -23.72 -5.49 1.53
C ARG A 86 -22.82 -6.48 2.25
N VAL A 87 -23.47 -7.32 3.06
CA VAL A 87 -23.06 -8.66 3.50
C VAL A 87 -21.54 -8.79 3.69
N VAL A 88 -21.05 -8.19 4.77
CA VAL A 88 -19.86 -8.73 5.41
C VAL A 88 -20.35 -10.01 6.10
N ASN A 89 -19.83 -11.19 5.70
CA ASN A 89 -19.98 -12.42 6.48
C ASN A 89 -19.18 -12.27 7.78
N GLU A 90 -19.59 -11.33 8.62
CA GLU A 90 -18.99 -11.07 9.92
C GLU A 90 -19.21 -12.30 10.78
N LYS A 91 -18.18 -12.60 11.56
CA LYS A 91 -18.09 -13.75 12.43
C LYS A 91 -17.82 -13.21 13.83
N SER A 92 -18.81 -13.32 14.71
CA SER A 92 -18.72 -12.86 16.10
C SER A 92 -17.71 -13.65 16.94
N ASP A 93 -17.33 -14.84 16.46
CA ASP A 93 -16.32 -15.74 17.04
C ASP A 93 -14.88 -15.37 16.65
N VAL A 94 -14.66 -14.55 15.62
CA VAL A 94 -13.31 -14.08 15.28
C VAL A 94 -12.84 -13.11 16.35
N LYS A 95 -11.69 -13.43 16.96
CA LYS A 95 -11.00 -12.56 17.93
C LYS A 95 -9.70 -12.08 17.32
N LEU A 96 -9.50 -10.76 17.38
CA LEU A 96 -8.33 -10.14 16.78
C LEU A 96 -7.18 -10.12 17.78
N ASP A 97 -6.05 -10.72 17.41
CA ASP A 97 -4.80 -10.43 18.08
C ASP A 97 -4.34 -9.05 17.64
N LYS A 98 -4.71 -8.05 18.45
CA LYS A 98 -4.37 -6.65 18.17
C LYS A 98 -2.86 -6.53 18.03
N LYS A 99 -2.08 -7.15 18.92
CA LYS A 99 -0.62 -7.06 18.94
C LYS A 99 0.01 -7.57 17.67
N GLU A 100 -0.40 -8.75 17.22
CA GLU A 100 0.05 -9.30 15.95
C GLU A 100 -0.31 -8.35 14.79
N ILE A 101 -1.50 -7.74 14.80
CA ILE A 101 -1.94 -6.81 13.76
C ILE A 101 -1.09 -5.53 13.73
N ASP A 102 -0.92 -4.84 14.86
CA ASP A 102 -0.16 -3.57 14.88
C ASP A 102 1.30 -3.78 14.52
N GLU A 103 1.96 -4.79 15.09
CA GLU A 103 3.35 -5.11 14.75
C GLU A 103 3.47 -5.46 13.26
N THR A 104 2.54 -6.24 12.71
CA THR A 104 2.56 -6.63 11.29
C THR A 104 2.42 -5.44 10.35
N PHE A 105 1.45 -4.56 10.60
CA PHE A 105 1.24 -3.39 9.75
C PHE A 105 2.29 -2.31 9.97
N PHE A 106 2.82 -2.17 11.20
CA PHE A 106 3.93 -1.26 11.47
C PHE A 106 5.20 -1.67 10.73
N ASP A 107 5.54 -2.96 10.74
CA ASP A 107 6.66 -3.50 9.97
C ASP A 107 6.45 -3.25 8.46
N TYR A 108 5.24 -3.53 7.96
CA TYR A 108 4.90 -3.31 6.56
C TYR A 108 4.99 -1.82 6.15
N ILE A 109 4.45 -0.91 6.97
CA ILE A 109 4.55 0.55 6.74
C ILE A 109 6.00 0.99 6.71
N SER A 110 6.83 0.46 7.60
CA SER A 110 8.26 0.78 7.64
C SER A 110 8.96 0.40 6.35
N GLU A 111 8.64 -0.76 5.76
CA GLU A 111 9.19 -1.14 4.45
C GLU A 111 8.62 -0.29 3.30
N MET A 112 7.32 0.03 3.33
CA MET A 112 6.71 0.91 2.33
C MET A 112 7.32 2.32 2.36
N TYR A 113 7.64 2.83 3.56
CA TYR A 113 8.33 4.10 3.74
C TYR A 113 9.72 4.08 3.07
N ARG A 114 10.52 3.02 3.29
CA ARG A 114 11.84 2.86 2.64
C ARG A 114 11.75 2.79 1.12
N ILE A 115 10.76 2.08 0.59
CA ILE A 115 10.46 2.07 -0.85
C ILE A 115 10.15 3.48 -1.34
N GLY A 116 9.27 4.20 -0.62
CA GLY A 116 8.87 5.56 -0.94
C GLY A 116 10.07 6.51 -1.02
N GLU A 117 10.93 6.52 0.00
CA GLU A 117 12.15 7.34 0.01
C GLU A 117 13.09 7.00 -1.16
N THR A 118 13.28 5.71 -1.42
CA THR A 118 14.12 5.25 -2.53
C THR A 118 13.56 5.71 -3.88
N LEU A 119 12.24 5.62 -4.07
CA LEU A 119 11.57 6.08 -5.27
C LEU A 119 11.66 7.60 -5.44
N VAL A 120 11.42 8.37 -4.37
CA VAL A 120 11.55 9.85 -4.41
C VAL A 120 12.95 10.24 -4.85
N TYR A 121 13.99 9.63 -4.27
CA TYR A 121 15.37 9.84 -4.70
C TYR A 121 15.57 9.57 -6.20
N TRP A 122 15.06 8.45 -6.71
CA TRP A 122 15.20 8.12 -8.13
C TRP A 122 14.38 9.03 -9.05
N ILE A 123 13.19 9.44 -8.63
CA ILE A 123 12.34 10.40 -9.34
C ILE A 123 13.09 11.72 -9.51
N GLU A 124 13.68 12.26 -8.44
CA GLU A 124 14.50 13.47 -8.51
C GLU A 124 15.65 13.31 -9.50
N LYS A 125 16.35 12.17 -9.46
CA LYS A 125 17.48 11.90 -10.35
C LYS A 125 17.08 11.84 -11.82
N VAL A 126 16.01 11.13 -12.16
CA VAL A 126 15.60 10.98 -13.57
C VAL A 126 14.96 12.24 -14.14
N LEU A 127 14.37 13.09 -13.29
CA LEU A 127 13.85 14.41 -13.66
C LEU A 127 14.93 15.51 -13.68
N GLY A 128 16.17 15.20 -13.27
CA GLY A 128 17.26 16.17 -13.20
C GLY A 128 17.08 17.22 -12.09
N LEU A 129 16.31 16.90 -11.06
CA LEU A 129 16.09 17.78 -9.91
C LEU A 129 17.30 17.77 -8.97
N LYS A 130 17.43 18.85 -8.18
CA LYS A 130 18.38 18.89 -7.07
C LYS A 130 17.99 17.81 -6.04
N ASN A 131 19.00 17.12 -5.49
CA ASN A 131 18.77 16.12 -4.44
C ASN A 131 18.02 16.72 -3.25
N GLY A 132 16.93 16.07 -2.85
CA GLY A 132 16.02 16.48 -1.78
C GLY A 132 15.00 17.56 -2.18
N ALA A 133 14.89 17.93 -3.46
CA ALA A 133 13.93 18.93 -3.91
C ALA A 133 12.46 18.52 -3.62
N LEU A 134 12.11 17.25 -3.85
CA LEU A 134 10.79 16.72 -3.56
C LEU A 134 10.64 16.42 -2.08
N SER A 135 11.64 15.81 -1.44
CA SER A 135 11.54 15.50 -0.01
C SER A 135 11.37 16.76 0.85
N GLN A 136 12.05 17.86 0.50
CA GLN A 136 11.92 19.16 1.18
C GLN A 136 10.59 19.85 0.87
N ALA A 137 9.99 19.60 -0.29
CA ALA A 137 8.67 20.15 -0.63
C ALA A 137 7.56 19.58 0.26
N TYR A 138 7.74 18.37 0.81
CA TYR A 138 6.86 17.81 1.85
C TYR A 138 7.15 18.36 3.26
N GLY A 139 8.15 19.23 3.41
CA GLY A 139 8.47 19.94 4.65
C GLY A 139 9.19 19.08 5.71
N SER A 140 9.05 19.47 6.98
CA SER A 140 9.50 18.69 8.14
C SER A 140 8.55 17.55 8.49
N ASP A 141 7.40 17.47 7.82
CA ASP A 141 6.44 16.42 8.04
C ASP A 141 6.93 15.14 7.32
N PRO A 142 7.03 14.01 8.03
CA PRO A 142 7.46 12.77 7.41
C PRO A 142 6.48 12.41 6.28
N ILE A 143 6.99 11.77 5.21
CA ILE A 143 6.14 11.20 4.16
C ILE A 143 5.09 10.32 4.85
N LEU A 144 3.83 10.78 4.83
CA LEU A 144 2.76 10.10 5.52
C LEU A 144 2.37 8.86 4.72
N VAL A 145 2.81 7.70 5.20
CA VAL A 145 2.38 6.42 4.64
C VAL A 145 1.07 6.04 5.29
N GLN A 146 -0.02 6.19 4.54
CA GLN A 146 -1.33 5.69 4.94
C GLN A 146 -1.56 4.34 4.27
N VAL A 147 -1.62 3.26 5.06
CA VAL A 147 -2.08 1.96 4.57
C VAL A 147 -3.60 1.92 4.63
N ARG A 148 -4.22 1.71 3.46
CA ARG A 148 -5.66 1.48 3.35
C ARG A 148 -5.87 0.06 2.86
N ILE A 149 -6.44 -0.78 3.71
CA ILE A 149 -6.83 -2.13 3.34
C ILE A 149 -8.25 -2.04 2.78
N LEU A 150 -8.44 -2.49 1.54
CA LEU A 150 -9.73 -2.42 0.85
C LEU A 150 -10.26 -3.83 0.60
N LYS A 151 -11.49 -4.09 1.03
CA LYS A 151 -12.23 -5.31 0.68
C LYS A 151 -13.23 -4.99 -0.42
N PHE A 152 -13.07 -5.62 -1.58
CA PHE A 152 -14.02 -5.51 -2.68
C PHE A 152 -15.08 -6.60 -2.56
N ILE A 153 -16.33 -6.22 -2.29
CA ILE A 153 -17.47 -7.15 -2.26
C ILE A 153 -17.86 -7.50 -3.70
N ALA A 154 -18.07 -8.80 -3.98
CA ALA A 154 -18.18 -9.38 -5.32
C ALA A 154 -19.33 -8.86 -6.22
N GLY A 155 -20.16 -7.92 -5.76
CA GLY A 155 -21.14 -7.21 -6.59
C GLY A 155 -20.62 -5.94 -7.28
N LEU A 156 -19.62 -5.27 -6.69
CA LEU A 156 -18.96 -4.08 -7.25
C LEU A 156 -17.78 -4.44 -8.14
N ALA A 157 -17.22 -5.64 -7.95
CA ALA A 157 -16.16 -6.18 -8.77
C ALA A 157 -16.53 -6.12 -10.26
N LYS A 158 -17.75 -6.44 -10.70
CA LYS A 158 -18.12 -6.38 -12.14
C LYS A 158 -17.98 -4.99 -12.80
N LYS A 159 -17.96 -3.89 -12.03
CA LYS A 159 -17.69 -2.53 -12.55
C LYS A 159 -16.23 -2.09 -12.33
N CYS A 160 -15.55 -2.62 -11.32
CA CYS A 160 -14.15 -2.25 -10.98
C CYS A 160 -13.09 -3.27 -11.46
N THR A 161 -13.48 -4.46 -11.90
CA THR A 161 -12.59 -5.57 -12.31
C THR A 161 -11.89 -5.31 -13.66
N ALA A 162 -12.21 -4.19 -14.31
CA ALA A 162 -11.38 -3.63 -15.38
C ALA A 162 -10.07 -2.98 -14.87
N LEU A 163 -9.96 -2.63 -13.57
CA LEU A 163 -8.84 -1.84 -13.05
C LEU A 163 -7.80 -2.63 -12.22
N PHE A 164 -8.17 -3.74 -11.57
CA PHE A 164 -7.29 -4.37 -10.54
C PHE A 164 -6.68 -5.72 -10.89
N THR A 165 -7.17 -6.44 -11.90
CA THR A 165 -6.69 -7.81 -12.23
C THR A 165 -5.32 -7.85 -12.95
N ARG A 166 -4.61 -6.72 -13.04
CA ARG A 166 -3.24 -6.66 -13.60
C ARG A 166 -2.14 -6.38 -12.56
N LEU A 167 -2.49 -6.34 -11.27
CA LEU A 167 -1.58 -5.93 -10.18
C LEU A 167 -0.80 -7.06 -9.50
N LEU A 168 -0.95 -8.31 -9.96
CA LEU A 168 -0.20 -9.47 -9.42
C LEU A 168 0.23 -10.39 -10.56
N CYS A 169 1.18 -9.93 -11.38
CA CYS A 169 2.08 -10.73 -12.21
C CYS A 169 3.36 -9.92 -12.40
#